data_AF-A0A6J4HFW0-F1
#
_entry.id   AF-A0A6J4HFW0-F1
#
_cell.length_a   1.000
_cell.length_b   1.000
_cell.length_c   1.000
_cell.angle_alpha   90.00
_cell.angle_beta   90.00
_cell.angle_gamma   90.00
#
_symmetry.space_group_name_H-M   'P 1'
#
loop_
_entity.id
_entity.type
_entity.pdbx_description
1 polymer ?
#
loop_
_entity_poly.entity_id
_entity_poly.type
_entity_poly.pdbx_seq_one_letter_code
_entity_poly.pdbx_strand_id
1 'polypeptide(L)'
;GRPGPAVGRAAGSRRRAPWAGVGRRRWVGPSTGTARPTAAGRLALGPLGVGPLGVGPLGVGPLGVGIGWRPDIDLTVERLAGVDFVEVVAENVCPDRLPESLRVLRARGTPVLPHGVTLGLGGADPPDPARLAHLARCAEALGSPLVSEHVAFVRAGGTEAGHLLPVPRGRDALDVLVANVRIAQAALPVPLVLENVAALLGWPDDELTDGEFLAELVERTGVGLLLDVANLWTNQVNLGLSAVDALDALPLEAVGYVHVAGGVLRDGIWHDTHTHPVPPEVLDLLAALRARVALPGVLLERDGAYPADAALAAELTAIRAVVDSPGPTARTVARRPRAATGPDPAGARERLGPAQARLVRALVAGGDAAGFDPERIRVQADALAAKRRGRGGRSAPVAERAAGQPGSVRSRP
;
A
#
# COMPACT_ATOMS: atom_id res chain seq x y z
N GLY A 1 57.52 11.73 -35.03
CA GLY A 1 56.86 11.70 -36.33
C GLY A 1 55.35 11.76 -36.13
N ARG A 2 54.72 12.80 -36.69
CA ARG A 2 53.27 12.87 -36.99
C ARG A 2 52.90 11.81 -38.07
N PRO A 3 51.62 11.53 -38.42
CA PRO A 3 50.42 12.39 -38.28
C PRO A 3 49.07 11.71 -37.90
N GLY A 4 48.10 12.51 -37.40
CA GLY A 4 46.67 12.43 -37.83
C GLY A 4 46.42 13.47 -38.95
N PRO A 5 45.19 13.81 -39.42
CA PRO A 5 43.82 13.52 -38.93
C PRO A 5 42.74 13.29 -40.04
N ALA A 6 41.45 13.14 -39.69
CA ALA A 6 40.23 13.62 -40.39
C ALA A 6 38.99 13.12 -39.61
N VAL A 7 38.15 13.92 -38.93
CA VAL A 7 37.14 14.92 -39.35
C VAL A 7 36.14 14.44 -40.40
N GLY A 8 34.92 14.16 -39.94
CA GLY A 8 33.71 14.04 -40.77
C GLY A 8 32.49 14.55 -40.00
N ARG A 9 32.08 15.79 -40.28
CA ARG A 9 30.78 16.37 -39.90
C ARG A 9 29.75 15.99 -40.97
N ALA A 10 28.53 15.63 -40.57
CA ALA A 10 27.36 15.74 -41.43
C ALA A 10 26.19 16.31 -40.64
N ALA A 11 25.68 17.44 -41.12
CA ALA A 11 24.48 18.12 -40.69
C ALA A 11 23.30 17.68 -41.57
N GLY A 12 22.10 17.57 -41.00
CA GLY A 12 20.83 17.42 -41.73
C GLY A 12 19.70 17.67 -40.74
N SER A 13 19.23 18.91 -40.59
CA SER A 13 18.29 19.65 -41.43
C SER A 13 16.90 19.68 -40.78
N ARG A 14 16.56 20.88 -40.31
CA ARG A 14 15.24 21.27 -39.80
C ARG A 14 14.23 21.17 -40.94
N ARG A 15 13.04 20.64 -40.67
CA ARG A 15 11.82 21.02 -41.38
C ARG A 15 10.72 21.33 -40.37
N ARG A 16 10.49 22.63 -40.18
CA ARG A 16 9.21 23.21 -39.76
C ARG A 16 8.36 23.37 -41.01
N ALA A 17 7.06 23.14 -40.88
CA ALA A 17 6.02 23.48 -41.85
C ALA A 17 4.72 23.81 -41.07
N PRO A 18 3.79 24.61 -41.63
CA PRO A 18 3.24 25.77 -40.92
C PRO A 18 1.74 25.71 -40.60
N TRP A 19 1.30 26.77 -39.93
CA TRP A 19 -0.05 27.20 -39.52
C TRP A 19 -1.20 26.94 -40.50
N ALA A 20 -2.41 26.68 -39.94
CA ALA A 20 -3.58 27.58 -39.96
C ALA A 20 -4.90 26.80 -39.80
N GLY A 21 -5.82 27.29 -38.96
CA GLY A 21 -7.16 26.70 -38.85
C GLY A 21 -8.02 27.23 -37.71
N VAL A 22 -8.24 28.55 -37.67
CA VAL A 22 -9.22 29.19 -36.78
C VAL A 22 -10.63 28.83 -37.26
N GLY A 23 -11.29 27.89 -36.58
CA GLY A 23 -12.69 27.55 -36.78
C GLY A 23 -13.57 28.14 -35.68
N ARG A 24 -14.14 29.32 -35.94
CA ARG A 24 -15.18 29.95 -35.09
C ARG A 24 -16.40 29.02 -35.03
N ARG A 25 -16.75 28.49 -33.86
CA ARG A 25 -18.10 27.94 -33.61
C ARG A 25 -18.94 28.97 -32.87
N ARG A 26 -20.09 29.23 -33.48
CA ARG A 26 -21.06 30.28 -33.19
C ARG A 26 -21.81 29.90 -31.91
N TRP A 27 -21.74 30.79 -30.92
CA TRP A 27 -22.67 30.83 -29.80
C TRP A 27 -24.09 31.02 -30.33
N VAL A 28 -25.02 30.15 -29.92
CA VAL A 28 -26.46 30.33 -30.09
C VAL A 28 -27.00 30.75 -28.73
N GLY A 29 -27.35 32.03 -28.60
CA GLY A 29 -28.00 32.57 -27.42
C GLY A 29 -29.46 32.12 -27.30
N PRO A 30 -30.06 32.21 -26.10
CA PRO A 30 -31.35 31.61 -25.79
C PRO A 30 -32.52 32.42 -26.36
N SER A 31 -33.53 31.71 -26.88
CA SER A 31 -34.79 32.26 -27.31
C SER A 31 -35.65 32.70 -26.12
N THR A 32 -36.11 33.95 -26.18
CA THR A 32 -37.04 34.59 -25.25
C THR A 32 -38.45 34.01 -25.41
N GLY A 33 -38.90 33.24 -24.41
CA GLY A 33 -40.29 32.80 -24.26
C GLY A 33 -40.91 33.45 -23.02
N THR A 34 -41.84 34.37 -23.23
CA THR A 34 -42.63 35.04 -22.19
C THR A 34 -43.72 34.10 -21.64
N ALA A 35 -43.65 33.75 -20.36
CA ALA A 35 -44.74 33.09 -19.63
C ALA A 35 -45.11 33.91 -18.38
N ARG A 36 -46.42 34.13 -18.21
CA ARG A 36 -47.07 34.90 -17.12
C ARG A 36 -46.97 34.17 -15.75
N PRO A 37 -47.05 34.91 -14.62
CA PRO A 37 -46.80 34.33 -13.31
C PRO A 37 -48.05 33.68 -12.70
N THR A 38 -47.90 32.51 -12.11
CA THR A 38 -48.88 31.91 -11.18
C THR A 38 -48.23 31.59 -9.83
N ALA A 39 -48.92 32.05 -8.79
CA ALA A 39 -48.85 31.81 -7.36
C ALA A 39 -47.74 30.90 -6.76
N ALA A 40 -46.97 31.52 -5.87
CA ALA A 40 -46.45 31.07 -4.58
C ALA A 40 -46.40 29.54 -4.30
N GLY A 41 -45.18 28.99 -4.35
CA GLY A 41 -44.79 27.76 -3.66
C GLY A 41 -43.44 27.97 -2.97
N ARG A 42 -43.39 27.79 -1.65
CA ARG A 42 -42.15 27.81 -0.86
C ARG A 42 -41.22 26.69 -1.37
N LEU A 43 -40.13 27.06 -2.04
CA LEU A 43 -39.02 26.15 -2.30
C LEU A 43 -38.07 26.18 -1.09
N ALA A 44 -38.10 25.10 -0.31
CA ALA A 44 -37.06 24.81 0.65
C ALA A 44 -35.75 24.55 -0.12
N LEU A 45 -34.70 25.31 0.21
CA LEU A 45 -33.34 25.03 -0.23
C LEU A 45 -32.88 23.75 0.48
N GLY A 46 -33.06 22.60 -0.19
CA GLY A 46 -32.40 21.36 0.19
C GLY A 46 -30.88 21.48 -0.02
N PRO A 47 -30.06 20.72 0.72
CA PRO A 47 -28.62 20.74 0.54
C PRO A 47 -28.28 20.38 -0.90
N LEU A 48 -27.32 21.11 -1.47
CA LEU A 48 -26.76 20.86 -2.79
C LEU A 48 -26.32 19.40 -2.86
N GLY A 49 -27.09 18.60 -3.60
CA GLY A 49 -26.77 17.20 -3.87
C GLY A 49 -25.49 17.14 -4.69
N VAL A 50 -24.40 16.74 -4.06
CA VAL A 50 -23.28 16.11 -4.75
C VAL A 50 -23.87 14.86 -5.38
N GLY A 51 -23.96 14.83 -6.72
CA GLY A 51 -24.33 13.61 -7.45
C GLY A 51 -23.39 12.46 -7.06
N PRO A 52 -23.79 11.19 -7.26
CA PRO A 52 -23.00 10.07 -6.78
C PRO A 52 -21.65 10.06 -7.49
N LEU A 53 -20.60 10.53 -6.80
CA LEU A 53 -19.22 10.23 -7.14
C LEU A 53 -19.12 8.70 -7.10
N GLY A 54 -18.77 8.10 -8.22
CA GLY A 54 -18.79 6.65 -8.38
C GLY A 54 -18.03 5.98 -7.23
N VAL A 55 -18.74 5.19 -6.43
CA VAL A 55 -18.13 4.33 -5.43
C VAL A 55 -17.30 3.27 -6.16
N GLY A 56 -16.03 3.13 -5.76
CA GLY A 56 -15.18 2.03 -6.23
C GLY A 56 -15.77 0.68 -5.82
N PRO A 57 -15.22 -0.44 -6.31
CA PRO A 57 -15.71 -1.79 -5.99
C PRO A 57 -15.64 -2.14 -4.49
N LEU A 58 -14.82 -1.43 -3.72
CA LEU A 58 -14.76 -1.53 -2.25
C LEU A 58 -15.73 -0.59 -1.51
N GLY A 59 -16.59 0.14 -2.23
CA GLY A 59 -17.49 1.14 -1.64
C GLY A 59 -16.81 2.45 -1.23
N VAL A 60 -15.51 2.61 -1.53
CA VAL A 60 -14.72 3.81 -1.21
C VAL A 60 -14.69 4.74 -2.42
N GLY A 61 -14.99 6.02 -2.20
CA GLY A 61 -14.86 7.06 -3.23
C GLY A 61 -13.39 7.41 -3.50
N PRO A 62 -13.09 8.27 -4.49
CA PRO A 62 -11.73 8.73 -4.74
C PRO A 62 -11.18 9.47 -3.50
N LEU A 63 -10.08 8.97 -2.96
CA LEU A 63 -9.36 9.51 -1.82
C LEU A 63 -8.43 10.66 -2.19
N GLY A 64 -7.94 10.73 -3.43
CA GLY A 64 -7.01 11.77 -3.88
C GLY A 64 -5.55 11.49 -3.54
N VAL A 65 -4.81 12.49 -3.04
CA VAL A 65 -3.40 12.34 -2.65
C VAL A 65 -3.23 12.46 -1.15
N GLY A 66 -2.55 11.49 -0.55
CA GLY A 66 -2.37 11.38 0.90
C GLY A 66 -0.91 11.26 1.32
N ILE A 67 -0.70 11.26 2.64
CA ILE A 67 0.61 11.08 3.26
C ILE A 67 0.51 10.21 4.51
N GLY A 68 1.53 9.39 4.75
CA GLY A 68 1.66 8.64 6.00
C GLY A 68 1.76 9.57 7.20
N TRP A 69 0.83 9.44 8.13
CA TRP A 69 0.91 10.06 9.45
C TRP A 69 1.83 9.23 10.34
N ARG A 70 2.77 9.93 11.00
CA ARG A 70 3.67 9.37 12.00
C ARG A 70 3.73 10.35 13.18
N PRO A 71 3.90 9.88 14.43
CA PRO A 71 3.98 10.77 15.59
C PRO A 71 5.03 11.88 15.44
N ASP A 72 6.15 11.59 14.78
CA ASP A 72 7.26 12.51 14.57
C ASP A 72 6.94 13.71 13.64
N ILE A 73 5.92 13.59 12.78
CA ILE A 73 5.51 14.62 11.81
C ILE A 73 4.01 14.92 11.88
N ASP A 74 3.37 14.62 13.00
CA ASP A 74 1.92 14.69 13.15
C ASP A 74 1.36 16.09 12.85
N LEU A 75 1.99 17.14 13.37
CA LEU A 75 1.63 18.53 13.16
C LEU A 75 1.95 19.02 11.74
N THR A 76 3.04 18.52 11.14
CA THR A 76 3.35 18.80 9.73
C THR A 76 2.22 18.26 8.87
N VAL A 77 1.86 16.98 9.03
CA VAL A 77 0.77 16.34 8.27
C VAL A 77 -0.57 17.04 8.50
N GLU A 78 -0.90 17.40 9.74
CA GLU A 78 -2.16 18.09 10.07
C GLU A 78 -2.30 19.47 9.37
N ARG A 79 -1.17 20.16 9.14
CA ARG A 79 -1.14 21.52 8.59
C ARG A 79 -0.84 21.57 7.09
N LEU A 80 -0.35 20.48 6.52
CA LEU A 80 0.07 20.43 5.12
C LEU A 80 -1.15 20.59 4.20
N ALA A 81 -1.09 21.60 3.32
CA ALA A 81 -2.15 21.82 2.35
C ALA A 81 -2.14 20.74 1.26
N GLY A 82 -3.31 20.38 0.74
CA GLY A 82 -3.43 19.42 -0.36
C GLY A 82 -3.22 17.96 0.07
N VAL A 83 -3.36 17.64 1.35
CA VAL A 83 -3.49 16.27 1.85
C VAL A 83 -4.98 15.92 1.91
N ASP A 84 -5.41 14.98 1.07
CA ASP A 84 -6.81 14.58 0.94
C ASP A 84 -7.18 13.44 1.89
N PHE A 85 -6.21 12.57 2.24
CA PHE A 85 -6.35 11.49 3.22
C PHE A 85 -5.01 11.20 3.91
N VAL A 86 -5.04 10.49 5.04
CA VAL A 86 -3.82 10.06 5.75
C VAL A 86 -3.89 8.58 6.11
N GLU A 87 -2.72 7.97 6.24
CA GLU A 87 -2.59 6.59 6.73
C GLU A 87 -1.83 6.56 8.06
N VAL A 88 -2.25 5.70 8.98
CA VAL A 88 -1.59 5.50 10.27
C VAL A 88 -1.19 4.03 10.44
N VAL A 89 -0.01 3.79 11.00
CA VAL A 89 0.37 2.43 11.42
C VAL A 89 -0.50 2.05 12.62
N ALA A 90 -1.34 1.03 12.48
CA ALA A 90 -2.34 0.64 13.46
C ALA A 90 -1.72 0.32 14.83
N GLU A 91 -0.54 -0.31 14.84
CA GLU A 91 0.19 -0.67 16.06
C GLU A 91 0.74 0.55 16.83
N ASN A 92 0.84 1.71 16.19
CA ASN A 92 1.25 2.97 16.83
C ASN A 92 0.06 3.77 17.38
N VAL A 93 -1.17 3.29 17.19
CA VAL A 93 -2.39 4.00 17.60
C VAL A 93 -3.06 3.26 18.76
N CYS A 94 -3.40 4.01 19.82
CA CYS A 94 -4.29 3.53 20.87
C CYS A 94 -5.73 3.90 20.49
N PRO A 95 -6.61 2.94 20.13
CA PRO A 95 -7.97 3.25 19.67
C PRO A 95 -8.80 3.98 20.74
N ASP A 96 -8.55 3.73 22.03
CA ASP A 96 -9.24 4.39 23.14
C ASP A 96 -8.77 5.85 23.35
N ARG A 97 -7.64 6.24 22.74
CA ARG A 97 -7.05 7.57 22.90
C ARG A 97 -6.31 7.99 21.63
N LEU A 98 -7.07 8.45 20.65
CA LEU A 98 -6.50 8.99 19.43
C LEU A 98 -5.69 10.27 19.69
N PRO A 99 -4.50 10.40 19.07
CA PRO A 99 -3.74 11.66 19.01
C PRO A 99 -4.60 12.87 18.59
N GLU A 100 -4.26 14.06 19.09
CA GLU A 100 -4.98 15.31 18.77
C GLU A 100 -5.05 15.58 17.28
N SER A 101 -3.91 15.52 16.59
CA SER A 101 -3.82 15.73 15.15
C SER A 101 -4.77 14.82 14.36
N LEU A 102 -4.91 13.55 14.75
CA LEU A 102 -5.83 12.61 14.10
C LEU A 102 -7.29 12.97 14.38
N ARG A 103 -7.62 13.40 15.60
CA ARG A 103 -8.98 13.89 15.92
C ARG A 103 -9.32 15.15 15.13
N VAL A 104 -8.37 16.07 14.98
CA VAL A 104 -8.51 17.29 14.20
C VAL A 104 -8.70 16.99 12.71
N LEU A 105 -7.86 16.13 12.12
CA LEU A 105 -7.98 15.69 10.72
C LEU A 105 -9.36 15.04 10.47
N ARG A 106 -9.78 14.13 11.34
CA ARG A 106 -11.10 13.48 11.23
C ARG A 106 -12.25 14.48 11.36
N ALA A 107 -12.17 15.44 12.28
CA ALA A 107 -13.19 16.48 12.44
C ALA A 107 -13.31 17.38 11.19
N ARG A 108 -12.24 17.50 10.40
CA ARG A 108 -12.25 18.19 9.08
C ARG A 108 -12.78 17.32 7.94
N GLY A 109 -13.06 16.03 8.19
CA GLY A 109 -13.52 15.09 7.19
C GLY A 109 -12.40 14.39 6.41
N THR A 110 -11.13 14.53 6.81
CA THR A 110 -10.01 13.81 6.20
C THR A 110 -10.10 12.32 6.57
N PRO A 111 -10.20 11.40 5.59
CA PRO A 111 -10.17 9.96 5.87
C PRO A 111 -8.84 9.55 6.51
N VAL A 112 -8.90 8.68 7.52
CA VAL A 112 -7.73 8.13 8.20
C VAL A 112 -7.75 6.62 8.06
N LEU A 113 -6.80 6.07 7.31
CA LEU A 113 -6.72 4.64 7.01
C LEU A 113 -5.73 3.96 7.97
N PRO A 114 -6.15 2.96 8.77
CA PRO A 114 -5.22 2.16 9.53
C PRO A 114 -4.57 1.10 8.64
N HIS A 115 -3.25 1.04 8.75
CA HIS A 115 -2.39 0.11 8.06
C HIS A 115 -1.67 -0.76 9.09
N GLY A 116 -1.95 -2.06 9.07
CA GLY A 116 -1.30 -3.04 9.95
C GLY A 116 0.08 -3.41 9.42
N VAL A 117 1.00 -3.73 10.33
CA VAL A 117 2.36 -4.22 9.97
C VAL A 117 2.74 -5.52 10.69
N THR A 118 1.79 -6.10 11.43
CA THR A 118 2.08 -7.21 12.35
C THR A 118 1.13 -8.40 12.29
N LEU A 119 0.12 -8.46 11.41
CA LEU A 119 -0.73 -9.66 11.35
C LEU A 119 0.06 -10.82 10.75
N GLY A 120 0.79 -10.57 9.66
CA GLY A 120 1.61 -11.58 8.99
C GLY A 120 0.76 -12.65 8.32
N LEU A 121 -0.22 -12.24 7.52
CA LEU A 121 -1.23 -13.10 6.89
C LEU A 121 -0.63 -14.17 5.96
N GLY A 122 0.61 -13.99 5.49
CA GLY A 122 1.35 -14.98 4.71
C GLY A 122 2.01 -16.10 5.53
N GLY A 123 1.88 -16.09 6.86
CA GLY A 123 2.47 -17.10 7.74
C GLY A 123 1.68 -18.41 7.76
N ALA A 124 2.38 -19.53 7.98
CA ALA A 124 1.76 -20.85 8.15
C ALA A 124 0.82 -20.94 9.36
N ASP A 125 0.99 -20.10 10.37
CA ASP A 125 0.07 -20.02 11.51
C ASP A 125 -1.13 -19.11 11.18
N PRO A 126 -2.33 -19.37 11.73
CA PRO A 126 -3.46 -18.44 11.65
C PRO A 126 -3.11 -17.06 12.24
N PRO A 127 -3.76 -15.97 11.78
CA PRO A 127 -3.53 -14.64 12.34
C PRO A 127 -3.87 -14.60 13.83
N ASP A 128 -3.04 -13.91 14.61
CA ASP A 128 -3.23 -13.71 16.05
C ASP A 128 -4.56 -12.96 16.31
N PRO A 129 -5.51 -13.55 17.07
CA PRO A 129 -6.81 -12.94 17.34
C PRO A 129 -6.71 -11.57 18.04
N ALA A 130 -5.71 -11.35 18.90
CA ALA A 130 -5.53 -10.09 19.61
C ALA A 130 -5.04 -8.98 18.68
N ARG A 131 -4.10 -9.29 17.76
CA ARG A 131 -3.64 -8.33 16.75
C ARG A 131 -4.76 -7.97 15.78
N LEU A 132 -5.56 -8.96 15.37
CA LEU A 132 -6.71 -8.76 14.50
C LEU A 132 -7.79 -7.89 15.16
N ALA A 133 -8.10 -8.17 16.44
CA ALA A 133 -9.02 -7.34 17.22
C ALA A 133 -8.49 -5.90 17.41
N HIS A 134 -7.18 -5.71 17.56
CA HIS A 134 -6.59 -4.38 17.63
C HIS A 134 -6.77 -3.60 16.33
N LEU A 135 -6.52 -4.22 15.17
CA LEU A 135 -6.73 -3.60 13.86
C LEU A 135 -8.21 -3.23 13.66
N ALA A 136 -9.14 -4.12 14.03
CA ALA A 136 -10.58 -3.85 13.99
C ALA A 136 -10.97 -2.63 14.84
N ARG A 137 -10.52 -2.56 16.09
CA ARG A 137 -10.78 -1.40 16.97
C ARG A 137 -10.18 -0.11 16.42
N CYS A 138 -9.00 -0.17 15.78
CA CYS A 138 -8.43 1.00 15.13
C CYS A 138 -9.32 1.49 13.98
N ALA A 139 -9.83 0.59 13.14
CA ALA A 139 -10.76 0.93 12.07
C ALA A 139 -12.01 1.64 12.59
N GLU A 140 -12.62 1.11 13.65
CA GLU A 140 -13.80 1.69 14.30
C GLU A 140 -13.50 3.06 14.91
N ALA A 141 -12.43 3.18 15.69
CA ALA A 141 -12.05 4.43 16.36
C ALA A 141 -11.76 5.55 15.35
N LEU A 142 -11.14 5.21 14.23
CA LEU A 142 -10.83 6.13 13.14
C LEU A 142 -12.03 6.40 12.22
N GLY A 143 -13.11 5.59 12.30
CA GLY A 143 -14.20 5.62 11.33
C GLY A 143 -13.70 5.39 9.90
N SER A 144 -12.72 4.50 9.77
CA SER A 144 -12.02 4.27 8.50
C SER A 144 -12.92 3.55 7.49
N PRO A 145 -12.87 3.90 6.20
CA PRO A 145 -13.63 3.19 5.16
C PRO A 145 -13.03 1.81 4.80
N LEU A 146 -11.75 1.56 5.12
CA LEU A 146 -11.05 0.31 4.87
C LEU A 146 -9.90 0.12 5.86
N VAL A 147 -9.28 -1.06 5.86
CA VAL A 147 -7.98 -1.30 6.52
C VAL A 147 -7.01 -1.95 5.55
N SER A 148 -5.71 -1.77 5.77
CA SER A 148 -4.67 -2.44 4.99
C SER A 148 -3.73 -3.31 5.83
N GLU A 149 -3.11 -4.29 5.19
CA GLU A 149 -2.01 -5.13 5.70
C GLU A 149 -1.20 -5.65 4.51
N HIS A 150 -0.10 -6.35 4.75
CA HIS A 150 0.80 -6.88 3.76
C HIS A 150 0.55 -8.34 3.44
N VAL A 151 0.89 -8.68 2.19
CA VAL A 151 1.17 -10.05 1.74
C VAL A 151 2.56 -10.45 2.23
N ALA A 152 2.69 -10.59 3.55
CA ALA A 152 3.93 -10.93 4.22
C ALA A 152 3.68 -11.90 5.38
N PHE A 153 4.75 -12.54 5.83
CA PHE A 153 4.78 -13.15 7.16
C PHE A 153 5.79 -12.41 8.04
N VAL A 154 5.58 -12.43 9.36
CA VAL A 154 6.46 -11.73 10.32
C VAL A 154 6.99 -12.66 11.40
N ARG A 155 6.55 -13.93 11.39
CA ARG A 155 6.92 -14.96 12.35
C ARG A 155 6.78 -16.34 11.73
N ALA A 156 7.56 -17.30 12.22
CA ALA A 156 7.40 -18.71 11.93
C ALA A 156 8.13 -19.56 12.99
N GLY A 157 7.63 -20.77 13.25
CA GLY A 157 8.28 -21.70 14.19
C GLY A 157 8.46 -21.13 15.61
N GLY A 158 7.50 -20.34 16.07
CA GLY A 158 7.54 -19.68 17.39
C GLY A 158 8.53 -18.51 17.50
N THR A 159 9.13 -18.05 16.39
CA THR A 159 10.09 -16.95 16.38
C THR A 159 9.55 -15.76 15.59
N GLU A 160 9.56 -14.57 16.18
CA GLU A 160 9.29 -13.31 15.50
C GLU A 160 10.50 -12.90 14.66
N ALA A 161 10.28 -12.50 13.40
CA ALA A 161 11.28 -11.93 12.50
C ALA A 161 11.57 -10.46 12.83
N GLY A 162 10.63 -9.76 13.46
CA GLY A 162 10.76 -8.36 13.87
C GLY A 162 10.49 -7.35 12.75
N HIS A 163 10.25 -7.81 11.52
CA HIS A 163 9.75 -7.04 10.39
C HIS A 163 9.15 -7.98 9.33
N LEU A 164 8.63 -7.41 8.25
CA LEU A 164 8.01 -8.12 7.13
C LEU A 164 9.03 -9.00 6.40
N LEU A 165 8.58 -10.20 6.02
CA LEU A 165 9.31 -11.12 5.15
C LEU A 165 8.44 -11.49 3.94
N PRO A 166 9.04 -11.57 2.73
CA PRO A 166 8.31 -11.92 1.52
C PRO A 166 7.80 -13.36 1.62
N VAL A 167 6.57 -13.60 1.18
CA VAL A 167 6.02 -14.96 1.09
C VAL A 167 6.62 -15.72 -0.11
N PRO A 168 6.77 -17.06 -0.03
CA PRO A 168 6.99 -17.84 -1.24
C PRO A 168 5.75 -17.76 -2.13
N ARG A 169 5.94 -17.57 -3.44
CA ARG A 169 4.87 -17.49 -4.45
C ARG A 169 4.55 -18.87 -5.02
N GLY A 170 4.37 -19.84 -4.13
CA GLY A 170 3.97 -21.21 -4.45
C GLY A 170 2.50 -21.49 -4.10
N ARG A 171 1.97 -22.63 -4.56
CA ARG A 171 0.55 -22.98 -4.37
C ARG A 171 0.16 -23.19 -2.91
N ASP A 172 1.01 -23.86 -2.13
CA ASP A 172 0.79 -24.07 -0.70
C ASP A 172 0.72 -22.73 0.07
N ALA A 173 1.60 -21.78 -0.28
CA ALA A 173 1.62 -20.46 0.33
C ALA A 173 0.36 -19.65 -0.01
N LEU A 174 -0.10 -19.72 -1.26
CA LEU A 174 -1.35 -19.11 -1.68
C LEU A 174 -2.55 -19.70 -0.94
N ASP A 175 -2.59 -21.02 -0.74
CA ASP A 175 -3.67 -21.68 0.01
C ASP A 175 -3.74 -21.25 1.47
N VAL A 176 -2.58 -21.15 2.12
CA VAL A 176 -2.47 -20.63 3.49
C VAL A 176 -2.90 -19.17 3.56
N LEU A 177 -2.40 -18.33 2.66
CA LEU A 177 -2.72 -16.91 2.62
C LEU A 177 -4.22 -16.69 2.40
N VAL A 178 -4.84 -17.41 1.46
CA VAL A 178 -6.29 -17.35 1.20
C VAL A 178 -7.08 -17.72 2.46
N ALA A 179 -6.67 -18.75 3.19
CA ALA A 179 -7.32 -19.13 4.44
C ALA A 179 -7.20 -18.04 5.51
N ASN A 180 -6.00 -17.47 5.68
CA ASN A 180 -5.74 -16.39 6.64
C ASN A 180 -6.48 -15.10 6.30
N VAL A 181 -6.54 -14.74 5.01
CA VAL A 181 -7.29 -13.57 4.53
C VAL A 181 -8.78 -13.72 4.80
N ARG A 182 -9.36 -14.92 4.62
CA ARG A 182 -10.76 -15.17 4.97
C ARG A 182 -11.03 -15.02 6.48
N ILE A 183 -10.11 -15.47 7.33
CA ILE A 183 -10.20 -15.24 8.78
C ILE A 183 -10.19 -13.75 9.08
N ALA A 184 -9.29 -12.99 8.46
CA ALA A 184 -9.19 -11.55 8.64
C ALA A 184 -10.45 -10.81 8.16
N GLN A 185 -10.91 -11.09 6.93
CA GLN A 185 -12.13 -10.50 6.37
C GLN A 185 -13.38 -10.77 7.22
N ALA A 186 -13.47 -11.94 7.86
CA ALA A 186 -14.60 -12.27 8.73
C ALA A 186 -14.58 -11.52 10.08
N ALA A 187 -13.40 -11.08 10.54
CA ALA A 187 -13.24 -10.39 11.83
C ALA A 187 -13.19 -8.86 11.70
N LEU A 188 -12.84 -8.33 10.54
CA LEU A 188 -12.69 -6.90 10.30
C LEU A 188 -14.05 -6.24 10.00
N PRO A 189 -14.34 -5.06 10.56
CA PRO A 189 -15.63 -4.38 10.39
C PRO A 189 -15.76 -3.65 9.04
N VAL A 190 -14.67 -3.55 8.28
CA VAL A 190 -14.56 -2.83 7.01
C VAL A 190 -13.71 -3.63 6.01
N PRO A 191 -13.77 -3.32 4.70
CA PRO A 191 -12.98 -4.02 3.70
C PRO A 191 -11.47 -4.04 4.02
N LEU A 192 -10.86 -5.19 3.81
CA LEU A 192 -9.41 -5.39 3.86
C LEU A 192 -8.82 -5.19 2.46
N VAL A 193 -7.71 -4.45 2.39
CA VAL A 193 -6.84 -4.39 1.21
C VAL A 193 -5.45 -4.91 1.55
N LEU A 194 -4.79 -5.58 0.60
CA LEU A 194 -3.49 -6.21 0.84
C LEU A 194 -2.38 -5.64 -0.02
N GLU A 195 -1.22 -5.44 0.62
CA GLU A 195 -0.05 -4.80 0.03
C GLU A 195 1.00 -5.80 -0.46
N ASN A 196 1.49 -5.57 -1.68
CA ASN A 196 2.68 -6.25 -2.18
C ASN A 196 3.93 -5.69 -1.50
N VAL A 197 4.88 -6.55 -1.13
CA VAL A 197 6.07 -6.13 -0.38
C VAL A 197 7.33 -6.03 -1.24
N ALA A 198 8.21 -5.08 -0.88
CA ALA A 198 9.60 -5.08 -1.33
C ALA A 198 10.35 -6.28 -0.75
N ALA A 199 11.07 -6.98 -1.61
CA ALA A 199 11.84 -8.16 -1.26
C ALA A 199 13.33 -7.93 -1.48
N LEU A 200 14.15 -8.25 -0.46
CA LEU A 200 15.62 -8.29 -0.61
C LEU A 200 16.10 -9.67 -1.07
N LEU A 201 15.25 -10.69 -0.97
CA LEU A 201 15.52 -12.07 -1.37
C LEU A 201 14.32 -12.64 -2.11
N GLY A 202 14.56 -13.56 -3.04
CA GLY A 202 13.54 -14.38 -3.69
C GLY A 202 13.50 -15.78 -3.04
N TRP A 203 12.34 -16.43 -3.10
CA TRP A 203 12.26 -17.83 -2.69
C TRP A 203 12.73 -18.73 -3.82
N PRO A 204 13.50 -19.81 -3.53
CA PRO A 204 14.08 -20.66 -4.56
C PRO A 204 13.02 -21.40 -5.40
N ASP A 205 11.87 -21.70 -4.81
CA ASP A 205 10.82 -22.52 -5.39
C ASP A 205 9.57 -21.69 -5.76
N ASP A 206 9.74 -20.41 -6.10
CA ASP A 206 8.63 -19.57 -6.58
C ASP A 206 8.03 -20.15 -7.88
N GLU A 207 6.73 -20.38 -7.88
CA GLU A 207 5.99 -20.94 -9.02
C GLU A 207 5.29 -19.85 -9.85
N LEU A 208 5.02 -18.70 -9.22
CA LEU A 208 4.23 -17.61 -9.78
C LEU A 208 5.01 -16.30 -9.72
N THR A 209 4.71 -15.43 -10.67
CA THR A 209 5.13 -14.02 -10.59
C THR A 209 4.33 -13.26 -9.52
N ASP A 210 4.79 -12.06 -9.13
CA ASP A 210 4.07 -11.19 -8.19
C ASP A 210 2.63 -10.90 -8.67
N GLY A 211 2.47 -10.58 -9.96
CA GLY A 211 1.18 -10.28 -10.55
C GLY A 211 0.21 -11.46 -10.53
N GLU A 212 0.68 -12.66 -10.92
CA GLU A 212 -0.13 -13.88 -10.92
C GLU A 212 -0.55 -14.29 -9.50
N PHE A 213 0.38 -14.24 -8.54
CA PHE A 213 0.11 -14.60 -7.14
C PHE A 213 -0.98 -13.71 -6.54
N LEU A 214 -0.89 -12.39 -6.76
CA LEU A 214 -1.88 -11.42 -6.27
C LEU A 214 -3.20 -11.49 -7.04
N ALA A 215 -3.17 -11.74 -8.35
CA ALA A 215 -4.38 -11.91 -9.15
C ALA A 215 -5.22 -13.11 -8.67
N GLU A 216 -4.57 -14.24 -8.39
CA GLU A 216 -5.26 -15.41 -7.86
C GLU A 216 -5.75 -15.22 -6.43
N LEU A 217 -4.98 -14.53 -5.58
CA LEU A 217 -5.42 -14.15 -4.23
C LEU A 217 -6.73 -13.36 -4.28
N VAL A 218 -6.78 -12.31 -5.11
CA VAL A 218 -7.98 -11.49 -5.33
C VAL A 218 -9.12 -12.33 -5.89
N GLU A 219 -8.89 -13.19 -6.88
CA GLU A 219 -9.93 -14.05 -7.44
C GLU A 219 -10.58 -14.96 -6.39
N ARG A 220 -9.77 -15.53 -5.49
CA ARG A 220 -10.21 -16.53 -4.51
C ARG A 220 -10.81 -15.95 -3.23
N THR A 221 -10.54 -14.68 -2.92
CA THR A 221 -10.95 -14.03 -1.66
C THR A 221 -11.83 -12.79 -1.87
N GLY A 222 -11.76 -12.17 -3.05
CA GLY A 222 -12.36 -10.86 -3.28
C GLY A 222 -11.73 -9.73 -2.46
N VAL A 223 -10.55 -9.95 -1.86
CA VAL A 223 -9.82 -8.91 -1.12
C VAL A 223 -9.39 -7.79 -2.07
N GLY A 224 -9.32 -6.55 -1.57
CA GLY A 224 -8.76 -5.44 -2.35
C GLY A 224 -7.23 -5.46 -2.31
N LEU A 225 -6.62 -4.59 -3.13
CA LEU A 225 -5.17 -4.42 -3.17
C LEU A 225 -4.77 -3.02 -2.73
N LEU A 226 -3.76 -2.94 -1.86
CA LEU A 226 -2.93 -1.76 -1.70
C LEU A 226 -1.73 -1.95 -2.62
N LEU A 227 -1.72 -1.27 -3.76
CA LEU A 227 -0.63 -1.47 -4.72
C LEU A 227 0.51 -0.52 -4.40
N ASP A 228 1.63 -1.04 -3.90
CA ASP A 228 2.84 -0.25 -3.72
C ASP A 228 3.73 -0.37 -4.97
N VAL A 229 3.81 0.74 -5.72
CA VAL A 229 4.64 0.80 -6.93
C VAL A 229 6.13 0.98 -6.62
N ALA A 230 6.50 1.49 -5.44
CA ALA A 230 7.89 1.49 -4.98
C ALA A 230 8.35 0.07 -4.62
N ASN A 231 7.47 -0.76 -4.05
CA ASN A 231 7.74 -2.17 -3.83
C ASN A 231 7.90 -2.94 -5.15
N LEU A 232 7.07 -2.67 -6.17
CA LEU A 232 7.26 -3.27 -7.51
C LEU A 232 8.60 -2.86 -8.13
N TRP A 233 8.96 -1.57 -8.05
CA TRP A 233 10.26 -1.09 -8.52
C TRP A 233 11.41 -1.79 -7.78
N THR A 234 11.32 -1.91 -6.46
CA THR A 234 12.30 -2.62 -5.64
C THR A 234 12.47 -4.07 -6.09
N ASN A 235 11.36 -4.79 -6.33
CA ASN A 235 11.39 -6.17 -6.79
C ASN A 235 11.98 -6.30 -8.21
N GLN A 236 11.75 -5.32 -9.08
CA GLN A 236 12.39 -5.26 -10.38
C GLN A 236 13.90 -5.13 -10.28
N VAL A 237 14.39 -4.20 -9.47
CA VAL A 237 15.84 -3.98 -9.29
C VAL A 237 16.50 -5.17 -8.59
N ASN A 238 15.86 -5.71 -7.55
CA ASN A 238 16.47 -6.73 -6.71
C ASN A 238 16.38 -8.13 -7.29
N LEU A 239 15.25 -8.48 -7.90
CA LEU A 239 14.90 -9.84 -8.30
C LEU A 239 14.73 -10.01 -9.81
N GLY A 240 14.82 -8.92 -10.59
CA GLY A 240 14.59 -8.95 -12.04
C GLY A 240 13.13 -9.16 -12.44
N LEU A 241 12.19 -8.98 -11.51
CA LEU A 241 10.75 -9.13 -11.77
C LEU A 241 10.21 -7.88 -12.44
N SER A 242 9.79 -7.96 -13.70
CA SER A 242 9.25 -6.82 -14.45
C SER A 242 8.06 -6.19 -13.73
N ALA A 243 8.20 -4.94 -13.32
CA ALA A 243 7.14 -4.20 -12.65
C ALA A 243 5.97 -3.91 -13.61
N VAL A 244 6.27 -3.70 -14.91
CA VAL A 244 5.24 -3.48 -15.93
C VAL A 244 4.44 -4.75 -16.19
N ASP A 245 5.10 -5.91 -16.25
CA ASP A 245 4.41 -7.20 -16.43
C ASP A 245 3.51 -7.50 -15.22
N ALA A 246 3.94 -7.14 -14.01
CA ALA A 246 3.10 -7.22 -12.83
C ALA A 246 1.85 -6.31 -12.96
N LEU A 247 2.00 -5.06 -13.40
CA LEU A 247 0.85 -4.16 -13.64
C LEU A 247 -0.13 -4.73 -14.68
N ASP A 248 0.37 -5.43 -15.70
CA ASP A 248 -0.45 -6.03 -16.76
C ASP A 248 -1.20 -7.30 -16.29
N ALA A 249 -0.63 -8.05 -15.34
CA ALA A 249 -1.24 -9.24 -14.77
C ALA A 249 -2.22 -8.95 -13.63
N LEU A 250 -2.04 -7.83 -12.92
CA LEU A 250 -2.83 -7.49 -11.73
C LEU A 250 -4.29 -7.14 -12.07
N PRO A 251 -5.25 -7.52 -11.20
CA PRO A 251 -6.63 -7.08 -11.32
C PRO A 251 -6.77 -5.63 -10.83
N LEU A 252 -6.39 -4.67 -11.67
CA LEU A 252 -6.27 -3.26 -11.29
C LEU A 252 -7.58 -2.64 -10.79
N GLU A 253 -8.74 -3.21 -11.12
CA GLU A 253 -10.02 -2.82 -10.56
C GLU A 253 -10.15 -3.12 -9.05
N ALA A 254 -9.36 -4.04 -8.50
CA ALA A 254 -9.36 -4.37 -7.07
C ALA A 254 -8.48 -3.43 -6.23
N VAL A 255 -7.74 -2.51 -6.86
CA VAL A 255 -6.90 -1.54 -6.15
C VAL A 255 -7.79 -0.62 -5.33
N GLY A 256 -7.53 -0.57 -4.02
CA GLY A 256 -8.20 0.32 -3.06
C GLY A 256 -7.48 1.64 -2.89
N TYR A 257 -6.14 1.63 -2.90
CA TYR A 257 -5.27 2.81 -3.02
C TYR A 257 -3.84 2.35 -3.34
N VAL A 258 -2.93 3.30 -3.56
CA VAL A 258 -1.57 3.07 -4.05
C VAL A 258 -0.57 3.70 -3.08
N HIS A 259 0.55 3.01 -2.85
CA HIS A 259 1.71 3.57 -2.16
C HIS A 259 2.78 4.01 -3.15
N VAL A 260 3.42 5.13 -2.82
CA VAL A 260 4.69 5.55 -3.39
C VAL A 260 5.65 5.89 -2.26
N ALA A 261 6.87 5.39 -2.37
CA ALA A 261 7.93 5.65 -1.42
C ALA A 261 9.26 5.88 -2.16
N GLY A 262 10.27 6.30 -1.41
CA GLY A 262 11.62 6.40 -1.92
C GLY A 262 12.59 5.48 -1.18
N GLY A 263 13.54 4.97 -1.95
CA GLY A 263 14.56 4.04 -1.51
C GLY A 263 15.96 4.49 -1.91
N VAL A 264 16.92 3.60 -1.68
CA VAL A 264 18.32 3.86 -2.01
C VAL A 264 19.01 2.58 -2.47
N LEU A 265 19.81 2.69 -3.54
CA LEU A 265 20.68 1.62 -4.00
C LEU A 265 21.96 1.58 -3.15
N ARG A 266 22.26 0.42 -2.55
CA ARG A 266 23.50 0.17 -1.79
C ARG A 266 24.07 -1.16 -2.22
N ASP A 267 25.33 -1.16 -2.63
CA ASP A 267 26.05 -2.37 -3.03
C ASP A 267 25.28 -3.22 -4.07
N GLY A 268 24.61 -2.56 -5.01
CA GLY A 268 23.82 -3.24 -6.06
C GLY A 268 22.43 -3.73 -5.61
N ILE A 269 22.03 -3.48 -4.37
CA ILE A 269 20.74 -3.87 -3.81
C ILE A 269 19.91 -2.63 -3.49
N TRP A 270 18.69 -2.58 -4.00
CA TRP A 270 17.75 -1.51 -3.69
C TRP A 270 17.11 -1.77 -2.32
N HIS A 271 17.26 -0.80 -1.42
CA HIS A 271 16.61 -0.80 -0.13
C HIS A 271 15.43 0.14 -0.17
N ASP A 272 14.23 -0.41 0.03
CA ASP A 272 13.06 0.43 0.24
C ASP A 272 13.04 0.94 1.68
N THR A 273 13.42 2.20 1.84
CA THR A 273 13.68 2.76 3.18
C THR A 273 12.57 3.67 3.66
N HIS A 274 11.78 4.21 2.72
CA HIS A 274 10.78 5.25 2.96
C HIS A 274 11.39 6.52 3.58
N THR A 275 12.71 6.70 3.49
CA THR A 275 13.45 7.84 4.07
C THR A 275 14.13 8.72 3.03
N HIS A 276 13.97 8.39 1.75
CA HIS A 276 14.56 9.12 0.62
C HIS A 276 13.46 9.68 -0.29
N PRO A 277 13.69 10.78 -1.02
CA PRO A 277 12.74 11.31 -2.00
C PRO A 277 12.24 10.24 -2.97
N VAL A 278 10.98 10.35 -3.42
CA VAL A 278 10.43 9.45 -4.45
C VAL A 278 11.27 9.60 -5.74
N PRO A 279 11.89 8.51 -6.24
CA PRO A 279 12.71 8.58 -7.43
C PRO A 279 11.83 8.70 -8.70
N PRO A 280 12.36 9.29 -9.80
CA PRO A 280 11.62 9.42 -11.05
C PRO A 280 11.04 8.09 -11.57
N GLU A 281 11.78 7.00 -11.41
CA GLU A 281 11.38 5.66 -11.88
C GLU A 281 10.10 5.15 -11.20
N VAL A 282 9.89 5.51 -9.92
CA VAL A 282 8.65 5.19 -9.19
C VAL A 282 7.49 6.06 -9.67
N LEU A 283 7.74 7.33 -9.99
CA LEU A 283 6.72 8.21 -10.58
C LEU A 283 6.35 7.77 -12.02
N ASP A 284 7.31 7.30 -12.80
CA ASP A 284 7.07 6.72 -14.13
C ASP A 284 6.21 5.46 -14.02
N LEU A 285 6.46 4.62 -13.01
CA LEU A 285 5.66 3.42 -12.75
C LEU A 285 4.25 3.76 -12.27
N LEU A 286 4.10 4.79 -11.43
CA LEU A 286 2.79 5.36 -11.07
C LEU A 286 2.04 5.88 -12.30
N ALA A 287 2.73 6.56 -13.22
CA ALA A 287 2.14 7.04 -14.46
C ALA A 287 1.72 5.87 -15.38
N ALA A 288 2.52 4.81 -15.44
CA ALA A 288 2.18 3.57 -16.16
C ALA A 288 0.93 2.89 -15.59
N LEU A 289 0.76 2.88 -14.26
CA LEU A 289 -0.45 2.40 -13.60
C LEU A 289 -1.64 3.33 -13.91
N ARG A 290 -1.46 4.65 -13.80
CA ARG A 290 -2.49 5.66 -14.10
C ARG A 290 -3.02 5.55 -15.53
N ALA A 291 -2.17 5.19 -16.48
CA ALA A 291 -2.56 4.99 -17.88
C ALA A 291 -3.49 3.76 -18.07
N ARG A 292 -3.47 2.80 -17.13
CA ARG A 292 -4.28 1.57 -17.16
C ARG A 292 -5.57 1.67 -16.37
N VAL A 293 -5.55 2.39 -15.24
CA VAL A 293 -6.71 2.49 -14.33
C VAL A 293 -6.85 3.89 -13.73
N ALA A 294 -8.08 4.26 -13.36
CA ALA A 294 -8.29 5.41 -12.50
C ALA A 294 -7.78 5.09 -11.08
N LEU A 295 -6.90 5.93 -10.55
CA LEU A 295 -6.32 5.71 -9.23
C LEU A 295 -7.34 6.13 -8.16
N PRO A 296 -7.73 5.23 -7.22
CA PRO A 296 -8.63 5.61 -6.14
C PRO A 296 -7.97 6.59 -5.17
N GLY A 297 -6.67 6.41 -4.91
CA GLY A 297 -5.87 7.32 -4.12
C GLY A 297 -4.40 6.93 -4.17
N VAL A 298 -3.51 7.89 -3.94
CA VAL A 298 -2.06 7.66 -3.89
C VAL A 298 -1.50 8.28 -2.62
N LEU A 299 -0.82 7.48 -1.81
CA LEU A 299 -0.22 7.88 -0.55
C LEU A 299 1.30 7.94 -0.68
N LEU A 300 1.88 9.06 -0.26
CA LEU A 300 3.32 9.16 -0.03
C LEU A 300 3.66 8.50 1.32
N GLU A 301 4.47 7.45 1.27
CA GLU A 301 5.03 6.84 2.48
C GLU A 301 6.39 7.44 2.83
N ARG A 302 6.47 8.04 4.02
CA ARG A 302 7.67 8.65 4.59
C ARG A 302 7.81 8.23 6.05
N ASP A 303 8.76 7.37 6.37
CA ASP A 303 8.90 6.74 7.70
C ASP A 303 10.03 7.28 8.59
N GLY A 304 10.80 8.23 8.06
CA GLY A 304 11.93 8.81 8.76
C GLY A 304 12.74 9.72 7.88
N ALA A 305 13.82 10.28 8.45
CA ALA A 305 14.64 11.32 7.81
C ALA A 305 13.78 12.43 7.18
N TYR A 306 12.77 12.88 7.94
CA TYR A 306 11.75 13.80 7.45
C TYR A 306 12.39 15.10 6.93
N PRO A 307 12.16 15.47 5.66
CA PRO A 307 12.66 16.72 5.11
C PRO A 307 11.78 17.88 5.59
N ALA A 308 12.13 19.11 5.21
CA ALA A 308 11.29 20.27 5.49
C ALA A 308 9.90 20.15 4.84
N ASP A 309 8.88 20.77 5.44
CA ASP A 309 7.48 20.75 4.95
C ASP A 309 7.36 21.10 3.45
N ALA A 310 8.16 22.07 2.97
CA ALA A 310 8.17 22.48 1.57
C ALA A 310 8.63 21.35 0.62
N ALA A 311 9.53 20.48 1.06
CA ALA A 311 9.98 19.34 0.27
C ALA A 311 8.89 18.25 0.21
N LEU A 312 8.22 17.96 1.35
CA LEU A 312 7.06 17.05 1.37
C LEU A 312 5.93 17.58 0.46
N ALA A 313 5.63 18.87 0.52
CA ALA A 313 4.64 19.50 -0.35
C ALA A 313 5.01 19.36 -1.83
N ALA A 314 6.30 19.47 -2.18
CA ALA A 314 6.77 19.28 -3.55
C ALA A 314 6.59 17.83 -4.02
N GLU A 315 6.90 16.83 -3.17
CA GLU A 315 6.67 15.42 -3.48
C GLU A 315 5.17 15.13 -3.69
N LEU A 316 4.29 15.62 -2.81
CA LEU A 316 2.83 15.49 -2.98
C LEU A 316 2.34 16.18 -4.25
N THR A 317 2.92 17.32 -4.61
CA THR A 317 2.60 18.02 -5.87
C THR A 317 2.99 17.19 -7.09
N ALA A 318 4.16 16.55 -7.08
CA ALA A 318 4.61 15.67 -8.16
C ALA A 318 3.70 14.45 -8.31
N ILE A 319 3.31 13.82 -7.19
CA ILE A 319 2.35 12.71 -7.18
C ILE A 319 1.00 13.16 -7.74
N ARG A 320 0.49 14.30 -7.28
CA ARG A 320 -0.79 14.86 -7.75
C ARG A 320 -0.77 15.14 -9.25
N ALA A 321 0.34 15.64 -9.79
CA ALA A 321 0.48 15.84 -11.23
C ALA A 321 0.33 14.54 -12.03
N VAL A 322 0.79 13.41 -11.50
CA VAL A 322 0.56 12.09 -12.12
C VAL A 322 -0.90 11.65 -11.97
N VAL A 323 -1.49 11.79 -10.79
CA VAL A 323 -2.90 11.43 -10.54
C VAL A 323 -3.85 12.19 -11.47
N ASP A 324 -3.65 13.50 -11.60
CA ASP A 324 -4.47 14.40 -12.41
C ASP A 324 -4.18 14.31 -13.91
N SER A 325 -3.16 13.55 -14.32
CA SER A 325 -2.85 13.35 -15.72
C SER A 325 -3.99 12.64 -16.46
N PRO A 326 -4.15 12.88 -17.78
CA PRO A 326 -5.17 12.22 -18.57
C PRO A 326 -5.01 10.69 -18.52
N GLY A 327 -6.11 9.98 -18.35
CA GLY A 327 -6.12 8.53 -18.34
C GLY A 327 -7.55 8.00 -18.20
N PRO A 328 -7.73 6.67 -18.13
CA PRO A 328 -9.04 6.05 -18.02
C PRO A 328 -9.84 6.61 -16.85
N THR A 329 -11.15 6.75 -17.05
CA THR A 329 -12.11 7.11 -16.00
C THR A 329 -12.51 5.87 -15.21
N ALA A 330 -12.86 6.03 -13.94
CA ALA A 330 -13.26 4.93 -13.07
C ALA A 330 -14.37 4.09 -13.72
N ARG A 331 -14.15 2.78 -13.82
CA ARG A 331 -15.17 1.80 -14.24
C ARG A 331 -15.45 0.89 -13.06
N THR A 332 -16.70 0.86 -12.61
CA THR A 332 -17.14 -0.12 -11.61
C THR A 332 -17.32 -1.47 -12.30
N VAL A 333 -16.47 -2.44 -11.96
CA VAL A 333 -16.70 -3.85 -12.31
C VAL A 333 -16.85 -4.62 -11.01
N ALA A 334 -18.08 -5.04 -10.72
CA ALA A 334 -18.34 -5.93 -9.60
C ALA A 334 -17.87 -7.34 -9.97
N ARG A 335 -16.75 -7.79 -9.40
CA ARG A 335 -16.32 -9.20 -9.49
C ARG A 335 -16.96 -9.99 -8.35
N ARG A 336 -17.69 -11.05 -8.69
CA ARG A 336 -18.08 -12.06 -7.70
C ARG A 336 -16.90 -13.01 -7.50
N PRO A 337 -16.48 -13.29 -6.26
CA PRO A 337 -15.48 -14.31 -5.99
C PRO A 337 -15.92 -15.63 -6.61
N ARG A 338 -14.98 -16.35 -7.24
CA ARG A 338 -15.29 -17.67 -7.76
C ARG A 338 -15.29 -18.64 -6.57
N ALA A 339 -16.35 -19.44 -6.44
CA ALA A 339 -16.40 -20.51 -5.44
C ALA A 339 -15.35 -21.56 -5.84
N ALA A 340 -14.17 -21.50 -5.24
CA ALA A 340 -13.17 -22.54 -5.39
C ALA A 340 -13.58 -23.76 -4.55
N THR A 341 -13.49 -24.95 -5.14
CA THR A 341 -13.42 -26.22 -4.42
C THR A 341 -12.29 -26.13 -3.40
N GLY A 342 -12.60 -26.40 -2.12
CA GLY A 342 -11.74 -26.04 -1.00
C GLY A 342 -10.35 -26.66 -1.10
N PRO A 343 -9.26 -25.87 -1.06
CA PRO A 343 -7.94 -26.42 -0.79
C PRO A 343 -7.93 -27.07 0.59
N ASP A 344 -6.92 -27.91 0.85
CA ASP A 344 -6.61 -28.43 2.18
C ASP A 344 -5.63 -27.46 2.87
N PRO A 345 -6.11 -26.42 3.59
CA PRO A 345 -5.22 -25.49 4.26
C PRO A 345 -4.44 -26.17 5.37
N ALA A 346 -4.89 -27.29 5.94
CA ALA A 346 -4.14 -27.98 6.98
C ALA A 346 -2.86 -28.60 6.40
N GLY A 347 -2.99 -29.37 5.31
CA GLY A 347 -1.85 -29.93 4.59
C GLY A 347 -0.90 -28.87 4.04
N ALA A 348 -1.44 -27.75 3.51
CA ALA A 348 -0.62 -26.64 3.02
C ALA A 348 0.21 -25.99 4.15
N ARG A 349 -0.37 -25.82 5.35
CA ARG A 349 0.36 -25.30 6.53
C ARG A 349 1.49 -26.23 6.97
N GLU A 350 1.25 -27.54 6.98
CA GLU A 350 2.25 -28.55 7.35
C GLU A 350 3.46 -28.53 6.41
N ARG A 351 3.25 -28.26 5.11
CA ARG A 351 4.32 -28.15 4.12
C ARG A 351 5.04 -26.80 4.16
N LEU A 352 4.31 -25.70 4.31
CA LEU A 352 4.86 -24.34 4.31
C LEU A 352 5.64 -24.00 5.59
N GLY A 353 5.10 -24.36 6.75
CA GLY A 353 5.61 -23.95 8.06
C GLY A 353 7.09 -24.24 8.29
N PRO A 354 7.59 -25.46 7.99
CA PRO A 354 9.00 -25.78 8.14
C PRO A 354 9.93 -24.90 7.31
N ALA A 355 9.55 -24.53 6.08
CA ALA A 355 10.36 -23.69 5.21
C ALA A 355 10.46 -22.25 5.74
N GLN A 356 9.33 -21.66 6.15
CA GLN A 356 9.31 -20.35 6.79
C GLN A 356 10.10 -20.35 8.12
N ALA A 357 9.96 -21.39 8.94
CA ALA A 357 10.67 -21.51 10.20
C ALA A 357 12.20 -21.63 10.02
N ARG A 358 12.67 -22.33 8.98
CA ARG A 358 14.10 -22.38 8.62
C ARG A 358 14.61 -21.01 8.23
N LEU A 359 13.90 -20.29 7.35
CA LEU A 359 14.31 -18.95 6.92
C LEU A 359 14.35 -17.96 8.10
N VAL A 360 13.31 -17.91 8.94
CA VAL A 360 13.30 -17.04 10.13
C VAL A 360 14.46 -17.36 11.06
N ARG A 361 14.73 -18.65 11.33
CA ARG A 361 15.86 -19.05 12.17
C ARG A 361 17.18 -18.57 11.57
N ALA A 362 17.42 -18.80 10.29
CA ALA A 362 18.65 -18.39 9.62
C ALA A 362 18.87 -16.88 9.69
N LEU A 363 17.81 -16.09 9.48
CA LEU A 363 17.88 -14.62 9.50
C LEU A 363 18.06 -14.03 10.91
N VAL A 364 17.55 -14.70 11.95
CA VAL A 364 17.48 -14.15 13.31
C VAL A 364 18.56 -14.69 14.23
N ALA A 365 18.88 -15.97 14.11
CA ALA A 365 19.82 -16.67 14.99
C ALA A 365 21.04 -17.21 14.22
N GLY A 366 21.11 -16.99 12.90
CA GLY A 366 22.04 -17.71 12.04
C GLY A 366 21.59 -19.15 11.78
N GLY A 367 22.22 -19.80 10.81
CA GLY A 367 21.93 -21.19 10.45
C GLY A 367 21.83 -21.39 8.95
N ASP A 368 21.32 -22.55 8.57
CA ASP A 368 21.19 -22.96 7.17
C ASP A 368 19.98 -22.27 6.50
N ALA A 369 20.25 -21.63 5.37
CA ALA A 369 19.27 -21.06 4.45
C ALA A 369 19.45 -21.68 3.05
N ALA A 370 19.59 -23.00 2.99
CA ALA A 370 19.76 -23.76 1.75
C ALA A 370 18.74 -23.32 0.67
N GLY A 371 19.24 -23.15 -0.55
CA GLY A 371 18.48 -22.67 -1.70
C GLY A 371 18.45 -21.15 -1.87
N PHE A 372 18.73 -20.37 -0.82
CA PHE A 372 18.80 -18.92 -0.93
C PHE A 372 20.19 -18.42 -1.30
N ASP A 373 20.25 -17.26 -1.95
CA ASP A 373 21.48 -16.51 -2.16
C ASP A 373 22.07 -16.07 -0.80
N PRO A 374 23.31 -16.50 -0.45
CA PRO A 374 23.92 -16.17 0.84
C PRO A 374 24.12 -14.67 1.08
N GLU A 375 24.41 -13.90 0.03
CA GLU A 375 24.55 -12.45 0.14
C GLU A 375 23.20 -11.80 0.46
N ARG A 376 22.13 -12.24 -0.21
CA ARG A 376 20.77 -11.74 0.07
C ARG A 376 20.31 -12.10 1.49
N ILE A 377 20.64 -13.30 1.98
CA ILE A 377 20.36 -13.70 3.36
C ILE A 377 21.07 -12.78 4.35
N ARG A 378 22.37 -12.50 4.14
CA ARG A 378 23.12 -11.57 5.00
C ARG A 378 22.49 -10.18 5.02
N VAL A 379 22.16 -9.64 3.84
CA VAL A 379 21.58 -8.30 3.69
C VAL A 379 20.21 -8.20 4.35
N GLN A 380 19.35 -9.21 4.18
CA GLN A 380 18.06 -9.28 4.87
C GLN A 380 18.25 -9.39 6.39
N ALA A 381 19.17 -10.21 6.88
CA ALA A 381 19.45 -10.34 8.31
C ALA A 381 19.94 -9.02 8.93
N ASP A 382 20.85 -8.32 8.24
CA ASP A 382 21.35 -7.00 8.65
C ASP A 382 20.22 -5.96 8.71
N ALA A 383 19.34 -5.95 7.70
CA ALA A 383 18.17 -5.08 7.64
C ALA A 383 17.18 -5.36 8.79
N LEU A 384 16.89 -6.63 9.08
CA LEU A 384 16.05 -7.01 10.23
C LEU A 384 16.68 -6.59 11.56
N ALA A 385 17.98 -6.81 11.73
CA ALA A 385 18.69 -6.43 12.94
C ALA A 385 18.63 -4.90 13.16
N ALA A 386 18.78 -4.10 12.09
CA ALA A 386 18.62 -2.65 12.16
C ALA A 386 17.19 -2.23 12.55
N LYS A 387 16.16 -2.82 11.92
CA LYS A 387 14.75 -2.52 12.24
C LYS A 387 14.40 -2.90 13.68
N ARG A 388 14.91 -4.02 14.19
CA ARG A 388 14.74 -4.45 15.60
C ARG A 388 15.35 -3.45 16.59
N ARG A 389 16.57 -2.98 16.33
CA ARG A 389 17.22 -1.95 17.16
C ARG A 389 16.41 -0.65 17.18
N GLY A 390 15.87 -0.25 16.03
CA GLY A 390 15.01 0.93 15.92
C GLY A 390 13.70 0.82 16.68
N ARG A 391 13.05 -0.37 16.67
CA ARG A 391 11.84 -0.64 17.45
C ARG A 391 12.11 -0.68 18.96
N GLY A 392 13.26 -1.19 19.40
CA GLY A 392 13.61 -1.20 20.83
C GLY A 392 13.76 0.20 21.47
N GLY A 393 13.99 1.25 20.67
CA GLY A 393 14.05 2.64 21.12
C GLY A 393 12.72 3.40 21.06
N ARG A 394 11.73 2.90 20.31
CA ARG A 394 10.35 3.42 20.27
C ARG A 394 9.53 2.55 21.20
N SER A 395 9.22 3.04 22.40
CA SER A 395 8.46 2.35 23.46
C SER A 395 7.53 1.23 22.95
N ALA A 396 7.75 0.00 23.45
CA ALA A 396 7.06 -1.22 23.07
C ALA A 396 5.53 -1.05 22.94
N PRO A 397 4.87 -1.76 22.01
CA PRO A 397 3.43 -1.71 21.86
C PRO A 397 2.75 -2.09 23.17
N VAL A 398 1.69 -1.34 23.51
CA VAL A 398 0.89 -1.47 24.75
C VAL A 398 0.29 -2.88 24.93
N ALA A 399 0.29 -3.72 23.89
CA ALA A 399 -0.27 -5.07 23.89
C ALA A 399 0.43 -6.03 24.89
N GLU A 400 1.71 -5.86 25.20
CA GLU A 400 2.44 -6.80 26.09
C GLU A 400 2.17 -6.58 27.60
N ARG A 401 1.55 -5.47 28.00
CA ARG A 401 1.31 -5.18 29.44
C ARG A 401 -0.02 -5.71 29.99
N ALA A 402 -0.86 -6.34 29.17
CA ALA A 402 -2.18 -6.84 29.61
C ALA A 402 -2.15 -8.29 30.17
N ALA A 403 -1.01 -8.96 30.21
CA ALA A 403 -0.86 -10.28 30.85
C ALA A 403 -0.31 -10.15 32.29
N GLY A 404 -1.03 -9.44 33.15
CA GLY A 404 -0.76 -9.37 34.59
C GLY A 404 -1.51 -10.47 35.34
N GLN A 405 -0.74 -11.33 36.01
CA GLN A 405 -1.16 -12.51 36.81
C GLN A 405 -2.37 -12.26 37.73
N PRO A 406 -3.27 -13.26 37.93
CA PRO A 406 -4.27 -13.19 38.98
C PRO A 406 -3.58 -13.30 40.35
N GLY A 407 -3.63 -12.21 41.11
CA GLY A 407 -3.14 -12.16 42.49
C GLY A 407 -3.85 -13.18 43.38
N SER A 408 -3.05 -14.00 44.05
CA SER A 408 -3.49 -14.93 45.08
C SER A 408 -4.05 -14.16 46.28
N VAL A 409 -5.36 -14.16 46.46
CA VAL A 409 -5.98 -13.78 47.74
C VAL A 409 -5.81 -14.98 48.68
N ARG A 410 -4.79 -14.94 49.55
CA ARG A 410 -4.77 -15.76 50.75
C ARG A 410 -5.67 -15.11 51.78
N SER A 411 -6.74 -15.81 52.12
CA SER A 411 -7.61 -15.50 53.25
C SER A 411 -7.11 -16.19 54.52
N ARG A 412 -7.39 -15.51 55.65
CA ARG A 412 -7.56 -15.98 57.05
C ARG A 412 -6.58 -15.37 58.06
N PRO A 413 -7.03 -15.25 59.32
CA PRO A 413 -8.21 -14.52 59.82
C PRO A 413 -7.83 -13.19 60.47
#